data_AF-A0A836VZA7-F1
#
_entry.id   AF-A0A836VZA7-F1
#
_cell.length_a   1.000
_cell.length_b   1.000
_cell.length_c   1.000
_cell.angle_alpha   90.00
_cell.angle_beta   90.00
_cell.angle_gamma   90.00
#
_symmetry.space_group_name_H-M   'P 1'
#
loop_
_entity.id
_entity.type
_entity.pdbx_description
1 polymer ?
#
loop_
_entity_poly.entity_id
_entity_poly.type
_entity_poly.pdbx_seq_one_letter_code
_entity_poly.pdbx_strand_id
1 'polypeptide(L)'
;MARSKATVRHQKSRKEYTTIPIARLHPGTVIRAPIYDDRDDCPLLLLSAGTRITRALLEKIRRRGIETVRIRRDDLARMETDRGSRRALSRSASA
;
A
#
# COMPACT_ATOMS: atom_id res chain seq x y z
N MET A 1 -6.04 -1.71 -44.67
CA MET A 1 -4.95 -1.35 -43.70
C MET A 1 -5.27 0.05 -43.19
N ALA A 2 -5.27 0.44 -41.92
CA ALA A 2 -4.69 -0.08 -40.69
C ALA A 2 -5.58 0.29 -39.48
N ARG A 3 -5.55 -0.52 -38.42
CA ARG A 3 -6.20 -0.23 -37.13
C ARG A 3 -5.25 0.61 -36.28
N SER A 4 -5.55 1.89 -36.07
CA SER A 4 -4.82 2.72 -35.10
C SER A 4 -5.49 2.61 -33.73
N LYS A 5 -5.12 1.60 -32.94
CA LYS A 5 -5.44 1.54 -31.51
C LYS A 5 -4.35 2.29 -30.73
N ALA A 6 -4.45 3.62 -30.68
CA ALA A 6 -3.62 4.45 -29.82
C ALA A 6 -4.20 4.49 -28.39
N THR A 7 -3.66 3.61 -27.54
CA THR A 7 -3.16 3.94 -26.18
C THR A 7 -3.97 4.91 -25.31
N VAL A 8 -5.16 4.49 -24.88
CA VAL A 8 -5.80 5.05 -23.66
C VAL A 8 -5.43 4.18 -22.45
N ARG A 9 -4.20 4.32 -21.92
CA ARG A 9 -3.78 3.65 -20.67
C ARG A 9 -2.79 4.46 -19.83
N HIS A 10 -2.92 5.79 -19.70
CA HIS A 10 -1.97 6.53 -18.86
C HIS A 10 -2.57 7.65 -18.01
N GLN A 11 -3.85 7.54 -17.61
CA GLN A 11 -4.44 8.55 -16.71
C GLN A 11 -5.26 8.00 -15.54
N LYS A 12 -5.12 6.70 -15.24
CA LYS A 12 -5.72 6.08 -14.04
C LYS A 12 -4.74 5.99 -12.85
N SER A 13 -3.44 6.02 -13.14
CA SER A 13 -2.38 5.62 -12.20
C SER A 13 -2.13 6.53 -10.99
N ARG A 14 -2.48 7.83 -11.05
CA ARG A 14 -2.21 8.77 -9.93
C ARG A 14 -3.33 8.85 -8.88
N LYS A 15 -4.58 8.52 -9.24
CA LYS A 15 -5.73 8.61 -8.32
C LYS A 15 -5.94 7.33 -7.51
N GLU A 16 -5.33 6.21 -7.91
CA GLU A 16 -5.57 4.89 -7.31
C GLU A 16 -4.64 4.58 -6.14
N TYR A 17 -3.51 5.28 -6.01
CA TYR A 17 -2.50 5.01 -4.99
C TYR A 17 -2.28 6.20 -4.05
N THR A 18 -1.84 5.89 -2.83
CA THR A 18 -1.32 6.84 -1.85
C THR A 18 0.12 6.48 -1.56
N THR A 19 0.99 7.49 -1.62
CA THR A 19 2.41 7.35 -1.30
C THR A 19 2.65 7.58 0.18
N ILE A 20 3.49 6.75 0.79
CA ILE A 20 3.81 6.78 2.22
C ILE A 20 5.31 6.56 2.40
N PRO A 21 5.99 7.33 3.26
CA PRO A 21 7.41 7.10 3.54
C PRO A 21 7.61 5.77 4.28
N ILE A 22 8.67 5.05 3.93
CA ILE A 22 9.05 3.79 4.58
C ILE A 22 9.34 3.98 6.06
N ALA A 23 9.73 5.17 6.49
CA ALA A 23 9.92 5.51 7.90
C ALA A 23 8.66 5.29 8.77
N ARG A 24 7.47 5.24 8.16
CA ARG A 24 6.20 4.93 8.86
C ARG A 24 5.94 3.43 9.02
N LEU A 25 6.76 2.58 8.41
CA LEU A 25 6.68 1.14 8.54
C LEU A 25 7.48 0.68 9.77
N HIS A 26 6.80 0.09 10.74
CA HIS A 26 7.42 -0.35 11.98
C HIS A 26 7.67 -1.86 11.99
N PRO A 27 8.88 -2.33 12.40
CA PRO A 27 9.13 -3.74 12.66
C PRO A 27 8.09 -4.34 13.61
N GLY A 28 7.71 -5.60 13.38
CA GLY A 28 6.68 -6.29 14.13
C GLY A 28 5.28 -6.11 13.57
N THR A 29 5.04 -5.10 12.74
CA THR A 29 3.75 -4.87 12.07
C THR A 29 3.48 -5.94 11.01
N VAL A 30 2.24 -6.39 10.90
CA VAL A 30 1.79 -7.20 9.76
C VAL A 30 1.14 -6.28 8.73
N ILE A 31 1.63 -6.34 7.51
CA ILE A 31 1.11 -5.62 6.36
C ILE A 31 -0.29 -6.18 6.07
N ARG A 32 -1.34 -5.35 6.13
CA ARG A 32 -2.71 -5.83 5.81
C ARG A 32 -3.13 -5.59 4.36
N ALA A 33 -2.34 -4.85 3.60
CA ALA A 33 -2.61 -4.49 2.22
C ALA A 33 -1.32 -4.55 1.39
N PRO A 34 -1.36 -4.96 0.11
CA PRO A 34 -0.19 -4.97 -0.75
C PRO A 34 0.48 -3.58 -0.82
N ILE A 35 1.81 -3.57 -0.72
CA ILE A 35 2.64 -2.37 -0.87
C ILE A 35 3.45 -2.48 -2.15
N TYR A 36 3.48 -1.40 -2.92
CA TYR A 36 4.14 -1.32 -4.22
C TYR A 36 5.32 -0.35 -4.20
N ASP A 37 6.30 -0.57 -5.07
CA ASP A 37 7.40 0.37 -5.33
C ASP A 37 6.86 1.63 -6.05
N ASP A 38 7.46 2.77 -5.75
CA ASP A 38 7.07 4.10 -6.26
C ASP A 38 7.94 4.53 -7.47
N ARG A 39 9.01 3.78 -7.78
CA ARG A 39 10.04 4.19 -8.75
C ARG A 39 9.68 3.96 -10.22
N ASP A 40 8.75 3.05 -10.50
CA ASP A 40 8.32 2.72 -11.85
C ASP A 40 6.91 3.26 -12.17
N ASP A 41 6.65 3.50 -13.45
CA ASP A 41 5.30 3.78 -13.99
C ASP A 41 4.35 2.58 -13.78
N CYS A 42 4.93 1.37 -13.68
CA CYS A 42 4.21 0.15 -13.34
C CYS A 42 4.35 -0.15 -11.85
N PRO A 43 3.24 -0.34 -11.10
CA PRO A 43 3.30 -0.67 -9.68
C PRO A 43 3.89 -2.07 -9.48
N LEU A 44 5.17 -2.15 -9.13
CA LEU A 44 5.83 -3.41 -8.78
C LEU A 44 5.48 -3.79 -7.34
N LEU A 45 4.97 -5.01 -7.12
CA LEU A 45 4.68 -5.49 -5.77
C LEU A 45 5.98 -5.59 -4.96
N LEU A 46 6.07 -4.80 -3.89
CA LEU A 46 7.21 -4.79 -2.98
C LEU A 46 6.96 -5.72 -1.79
N LEU A 47 5.77 -5.62 -1.18
CA LEU A 47 5.37 -6.45 -0.04
C LEU A 47 3.93 -6.93 -0.20
N SER A 48 3.73 -8.24 -0.06
CA SER A 48 2.40 -8.85 -0.06
C SER A 48 1.65 -8.57 1.24
N ALA A 49 0.32 -8.55 1.19
CA ALA A 49 -0.49 -8.63 2.41
C ALA A 49 -0.15 -9.90 3.21
N GLY A 50 -0.20 -9.80 4.54
CA GLY A 50 0.24 -10.83 5.47
C GLY A 50 1.75 -10.80 5.80
N THR A 51 2.56 -10.04 5.06
CA THR A 51 4.00 -9.94 5.33
C THR A 51 4.25 -9.28 6.68
N ARG A 52 5.06 -9.91 7.53
CA ARG A 52 5.53 -9.31 8.77
C ARG A 52 6.75 -8.42 8.50
N ILE A 53 6.66 -7.16 8.90
CA ILE A 53 7.76 -6.21 8.76
C ILE A 53 8.86 -6.59 9.75
N THR A 54 10.07 -6.78 9.25
CA THR A 54 11.27 -7.03 10.07
C THR A 54 12.30 -5.92 9.84
N ARG A 55 13.23 -5.75 10.78
CA ARG A 55 14.33 -4.79 10.63
C ARG A 55 15.17 -5.08 9.37
N ALA A 56 15.54 -6.34 9.18
CA ALA A 56 16.28 -6.80 8.02
C ALA A 56 15.54 -6.52 6.69
N LEU A 57 14.21 -6.64 6.68
CA LEU A 57 13.39 -6.29 5.51
C LEU A 57 13.44 -4.80 5.21
N LEU A 58 13.27 -3.94 6.22
CA LEU A 58 13.35 -2.48 6.05
C LEU A 58 14.75 -2.04 5.61
N GLU A 59 15.80 -2.65 6.14
CA GLU A 59 17.18 -2.40 5.71
C GLU A 59 17.40 -2.79 4.25
N LYS A 60 16.91 -3.96 3.82
CA LYS A 60 16.99 -4.38 2.40
C LYS A 60 16.29 -3.39 1.48
N ILE A 61 15.11 -2.91 1.87
CA ILE A 61 14.34 -1.92 1.12
C ILE A 61 15.10 -0.58 1.04
N ARG A 62 15.66 -0.09 2.17
CA ARG A 62 16.44 1.14 2.22
C ARG A 62 17.74 1.06 1.42
N ARG A 63 18.45 -0.07 1.48
CA ARG A 63 19.67 -0.31 0.68
C ARG A 63 19.40 -0.32 -0.82
N ARG A 64 18.16 -0.61 -1.24
CA ARG A 64 17.73 -0.48 -2.64
C ARG A 64 17.42 0.97 -3.03
N GLY A 65 17.52 1.94 -2.11
CA GLY A 65 17.19 3.35 -2.37
C GLY A 65 15.70 3.65 -2.41
N ILE A 66 14.85 2.78 -1.85
CA ILE A 66 13.42 3.05 -1.74
C ILE A 66 13.20 3.88 -0.47
N GLU A 67 12.64 5.07 -0.62
CA GLU A 67 12.27 5.96 0.49
C GLU A 67 10.75 6.04 0.69
N THR A 68 10.01 5.87 -0.41
CA THR A 68 8.56 5.95 -0.48
C THR A 68 7.98 4.69 -1.08
N VAL A 69 6.77 4.33 -0.64
CA VAL A 69 6.00 3.19 -1.16
C VAL A 69 4.58 3.59 -1.46
N ARG A 70 3.93 2.86 -2.37
CA ARG A 70 2.53 3.08 -2.76
C ARG A 70 1.62 2.03 -2.16
N ILE A 71 0.45 2.44 -1.68
CA ILE A 71 -0.66 1.55 -1.29
C ILE A 71 -1.90 1.98 -2.05
N ARG A 72 -2.74 1.04 -2.50
CA ARG A 72 -4.00 1.39 -3.14
C ARG A 72 -4.95 2.09 -2.17
N ARG A 73 -5.66 3.11 -2.65
CA ARG A 73 -6.63 3.86 -1.84
C ARG A 73 -7.80 2.98 -1.38
N ASP A 74 -8.25 2.04 -2.20
CA ASP A 74 -9.30 1.08 -1.83
C ASP A 74 -8.89 0.24 -0.61
N ASP A 75 -7.63 -0.19 -0.56
CA ASP A 75 -7.11 -0.97 0.55
C ASP A 75 -7.00 -0.13 1.83
N LEU A 76 -6.56 1.14 1.71
CA LEU A 76 -6.56 2.09 2.83
C LEU A 76 -7.97 2.31 3.38
N ALA A 77 -8.96 2.56 2.53
CA ALA A 77 -10.35 2.77 2.94
C ALA A 77 -10.93 1.54 3.67
N ARG A 78 -10.58 0.32 3.22
CA ARG A 78 -10.96 -0.93 3.91
C ARG A 78 -10.32 -1.04 5.30
N MET A 79 -9.05 -0.65 5.44
CA MET A 79 -8.35 -0.65 6.72
C MET A 79 -8.96 0.37 7.70
N GLU A 80 -9.35 1.55 7.22
CA GLU A 80 -10.00 2.59 8.02
C GLU A 80 -11.39 2.16 8.48
N THR A 81 -12.15 1.49 7.60
CA THR A 81 -13.46 0.92 7.91
C THR A 81 -13.37 -0.20 8.95
N ASP A 82 -12.40 -1.12 8.84
CA ASP A 82 -12.16 -2.16 9.87
C ASP A 82 -11.86 -1.54 11.25
N ARG A 83 -11.10 -0.46 11.28
CA ARG A 83 -10.76 0.27 12.50
C ARG A 83 -11.99 0.93 13.12
N GLY A 84 -12.86 1.51 12.30
CA GLY A 84 -14.13 2.11 12.72
C GLY A 84 -15.10 1.09 13.31
N SER A 85 -15.27 -0.05 12.64
CA SER A 85 -16.15 -1.14 13.09
C SER A 85 -15.69 -1.78 14.40
N ARG A 86 -14.38 -2.05 14.55
CA ARG A 86 -13.84 -2.55 15.83
C ARG A 86 -14.02 -1.56 16.99
N ARG A 87 -13.90 -0.25 16.72
CA ARG A 87 -14.07 0.79 17.75
C ARG A 87 -15.55 0.97 18.13
N ALA A 88 -16.48 0.79 17.20
CA ALA A 88 -17.91 0.81 17.50
C ALA A 88 -18.32 -0.38 18.39
N LEU A 89 -17.85 -1.60 18.07
CA LEU A 89 -18.12 -2.79 18.87
C LEU A 89 -17.50 -2.72 20.28
N SER A 90 -16.34 -2.09 20.42
CA SER A 90 -15.69 -1.91 21.73
C SER A 90 -16.40 -0.90 22.64
N ARG A 91 -17.27 -0.04 22.10
CA ARG A 91 -18.08 0.89 22.91
C ARG A 91 -19.41 0.28 23.37
N SER A 92 -19.90 -0.73 22.68
CA SER A 92 -21.17 -1.42 23.01
C SER A 92 -21.02 -2.50 24.08
N ALA A 93 -19.80 -2.87 24.47
CA ALA A 93 -19.51 -3.89 25.48
C ALA A 93 -19.22 -3.32 26.88
N SER A 94 -19.52 -2.04 27.12
CA SER A 94 -19.34 -1.36 28.41
C SER A 94 -20.66 -0.78 28.96
N ALA A 95 -21.80 -1.35 28.57
CA ALA A 95 -23.12 -1.03 29.11
C ALA A 95 -23.65 -2.21 29.92
#